data_AF-L9XS18-F1
#
_entry.id   AF-L9XS18-F1
#
_cell.length_a   1.000
_cell.length_b   1.000
_cell.length_c   1.000
_cell.angle_alpha   90.00
_cell.angle_beta   90.00
_cell.angle_gamma   90.00
#
_symmetry.space_group_name_H-M   'P 1'
#
loop_
_entity.id
_entity.type
_entity.pdbx_description
1 polymer ?
#
loop_
_entity_poly.entity_id
_entity_poly.type
_entity_poly.pdbx_seq_one_letter_code
_entity_poly.pdbx_strand_id
1 'polypeptide(L)'
;MPTDRLPETPDAVSLEYVRGSYLRKFAAVMLVVLLVTTAAAAFFYVDITGEITANAQNEISMDAEAEANDLGDWIESQEQMAALLSTNEVLHDGSEIEIEQTLRDERDEMEDAVHAIHHVDLTTDRIVHTTDQSVVGDDISEIGLELHTRTSNSDAGHGFEYTGVSSEDDIREFEYTGSLDVDRTYTDTFEHGGDQLIGFLSPVERGDEQSAVMVVFSATELSDQFEGSVEDSYTQVVDTADGDVMIAGDDATVLSPYRDEGRDSEVVHATRVAE
;
A
#
# COMPACT_ATOMS: atom_id res chain seq x y z
N MET A 1 30.72 -71.65 -89.58
CA MET A 1 31.89 -71.63 -88.66
C MET A 1 31.88 -70.29 -87.92
N PRO A 2 32.28 -70.24 -86.64
CA PRO A 2 31.36 -70.46 -85.52
C PRO A 2 31.55 -69.47 -84.33
N THR A 3 30.70 -69.64 -83.31
CA THR A 3 30.87 -69.32 -81.86
C THR A 3 30.96 -67.83 -81.46
N ASP A 4 30.41 -67.33 -80.35
CA ASP A 4 30.23 -67.95 -79.03
C ASP A 4 29.25 -67.14 -78.14
N ARG A 5 28.53 -67.88 -77.28
CA ARG A 5 28.05 -67.64 -75.89
C ARG A 5 27.45 -66.30 -75.38
N LEU A 6 26.25 -66.49 -74.78
CA LEU A 6 25.51 -65.76 -73.71
C LEU A 6 26.40 -65.51 -72.43
N PRO A 7 26.11 -64.59 -71.46
CA PRO A 7 24.89 -64.60 -70.62
C PRO A 7 24.31 -63.26 -70.05
N GLU A 8 23.01 -63.34 -69.74
CA GLU A 8 22.33 -62.96 -68.48
C GLU A 8 22.36 -61.50 -67.97
N THR A 9 21.14 -60.97 -67.85
CA THR A 9 20.73 -59.86 -66.98
C THR A 9 21.06 -60.12 -65.51
N PRO A 10 21.51 -59.12 -64.75
CA PRO A 10 21.25 -59.07 -63.32
C PRO A 10 19.99 -58.25 -63.05
N ASP A 11 18.99 -58.97 -62.55
CA ASP A 11 17.78 -58.55 -61.86
C ASP A 11 17.75 -57.11 -61.31
N ALA A 12 16.79 -56.33 -61.82
CA ALA A 12 16.29 -55.12 -61.19
C ALA A 12 15.31 -55.46 -60.04
N VAL A 13 15.69 -56.36 -59.15
CA VAL A 13 14.84 -56.77 -58.01
C VAL A 13 15.71 -56.90 -56.76
N SER A 14 15.84 -55.82 -55.97
CA SER A 14 16.10 -55.87 -54.51
C SER A 14 16.40 -54.52 -53.82
N LEU A 15 16.26 -53.36 -54.46
CA LEU A 15 16.45 -52.08 -53.73
C LEU A 15 15.26 -51.67 -52.84
N GLU A 16 14.12 -52.37 -52.94
CA GLU A 16 12.89 -52.00 -52.22
C GLU A 16 12.79 -52.65 -50.82
N TYR A 17 13.44 -53.80 -50.61
CA TYR A 17 13.38 -54.52 -49.33
C TYR A 17 14.29 -53.93 -48.25
N VAL A 18 15.43 -53.36 -48.65
CA VAL A 18 16.31 -52.65 -47.72
C VAL A 18 15.61 -51.38 -47.23
N ARG A 19 14.90 -50.66 -48.10
CA ARG A 19 14.25 -49.38 -47.77
C ARG A 19 13.18 -49.46 -46.67
N GLY A 20 12.45 -50.59 -46.57
CA GLY A 20 11.35 -50.75 -45.59
C GLY A 20 11.79 -50.92 -44.13
N SER A 21 12.95 -51.54 -43.89
CA SER A 21 13.48 -51.76 -42.52
C SER A 21 14.16 -50.50 -41.96
N TYR A 22 14.90 -49.77 -42.80
CA TYR A 22 15.56 -48.53 -42.39
C TYR A 22 14.55 -47.40 -42.13
N LEU A 23 13.44 -47.32 -42.87
CA LEU A 23 12.42 -46.30 -42.65
C LEU A 23 11.69 -46.48 -41.31
N ARG A 24 11.39 -47.72 -40.88
CA ARG A 24 10.80 -47.97 -39.55
C ARG A 24 11.78 -47.68 -38.42
N LYS A 25 13.05 -48.06 -38.58
CA LYS A 25 14.10 -47.75 -37.58
C LYS A 25 14.30 -46.24 -37.47
N PHE A 26 14.33 -45.53 -38.59
CA PHE A 26 14.42 -44.07 -38.62
C PHE A 26 13.20 -43.40 -37.98
N ALA A 27 11.99 -43.85 -38.32
CA ALA A 27 10.76 -43.34 -37.70
C ALA A 27 10.71 -43.62 -36.19
N ALA A 28 11.18 -44.78 -35.74
CA ALA A 28 11.27 -45.10 -34.31
C ALA A 28 12.26 -44.17 -33.59
N VAL A 29 13.43 -43.91 -34.18
CA VAL A 29 14.41 -42.96 -33.63
C VAL A 29 13.84 -41.54 -33.60
N MET A 30 13.20 -41.08 -34.68
CA MET A 30 12.54 -39.77 -34.71
C MET A 30 11.43 -39.65 -33.65
N LEU A 31 10.64 -40.70 -33.46
CA LEU A 31 9.59 -40.72 -32.44
C LEU A 31 10.18 -40.63 -31.04
N VAL A 32 11.26 -41.36 -30.76
CA VAL A 32 11.98 -41.28 -29.49
C VAL A 32 12.54 -39.87 -29.26
N VAL A 33 13.17 -39.27 -30.28
CA VAL A 33 13.68 -37.90 -30.19
C VAL A 33 12.54 -36.91 -29.93
N LEU A 34 11.41 -37.03 -30.63
CA LEU A 34 10.24 -36.17 -30.44
C LEU A 34 9.68 -36.28 -29.01
N LEU A 35 9.61 -37.51 -28.48
CA LEU A 35 9.16 -37.76 -27.11
C LEU A 35 10.09 -37.10 -26.09
N VAL A 36 11.40 -37.24 -26.28
CA VAL A 36 12.42 -36.62 -25.42
C VAL A 36 12.35 -35.10 -25.50
N THR A 37 12.23 -34.51 -26.68
CA THR A 37 12.11 -33.06 -26.85
C THR A 37 10.81 -32.52 -26.24
N THR A 38 9.70 -33.24 -26.38
CA THR A 38 8.41 -32.85 -25.78
C THR A 38 8.47 -32.88 -24.25
N ALA A 39 9.08 -33.93 -23.69
CA ALA A 39 9.27 -34.05 -22.25
C ALA A 39 10.20 -32.95 -21.70
N ALA A 40 11.30 -32.66 -22.41
CA ALA A 40 12.21 -31.59 -22.04
C ALA A 40 11.52 -30.21 -22.13
N ALA A 41 10.76 -29.95 -23.20
CA ALA A 41 10.01 -28.70 -23.36
C ALA A 41 8.98 -28.51 -22.24
N ALA A 42 8.26 -29.55 -21.85
CA ALA A 42 7.32 -29.49 -20.73
C ALA A 42 8.02 -29.24 -19.39
N PHE A 43 9.17 -29.88 -19.16
CA PHE A 43 9.99 -29.65 -17.97
C PHE A 43 10.48 -28.20 -17.88
N PHE A 44 11.10 -27.68 -18.95
CA PHE A 44 11.58 -26.30 -19.00
C PHE A 44 10.45 -25.27 -18.93
N TYR A 45 9.27 -25.57 -19.50
CA TYR A 45 8.12 -24.68 -19.42
C TYR A 45 7.65 -24.44 -17.98
N VAL A 46 7.56 -25.51 -17.18
CA VAL A 46 7.16 -25.40 -15.76
C VAL A 46 8.25 -24.69 -14.93
N ASP A 47 9.51 -25.01 -15.17
CA ASP A 47 10.67 -24.45 -14.47
C ASP A 47 10.83 -22.94 -14.72
N ILE A 48 10.80 -22.52 -15.99
CA ILE A 48 10.93 -21.11 -16.38
C ILE A 48 9.71 -20.28 -15.93
N THR A 49 8.49 -20.82 -16.04
CA THR A 49 7.28 -20.09 -15.62
C THR A 49 7.25 -19.90 -14.10
N GLY A 50 7.70 -20.89 -13.33
CA GLY A 50 7.80 -20.80 -11.87
C GLY A 50 8.84 -19.77 -11.41
N GLU A 51 10.04 -19.80 -12.00
CA GLU A 51 11.13 -18.87 -11.66
C GLU A 51 10.79 -17.41 -12.02
N ILE A 52 10.21 -17.17 -13.20
CA ILE A 52 9.78 -15.82 -13.61
C ILE A 52 8.68 -15.28 -12.69
N THR A 53 7.70 -16.09 -12.32
CA THR A 53 6.60 -15.67 -11.42
C THR A 53 7.09 -15.42 -9.99
N ALA A 54 8.05 -16.21 -9.50
CA ALA A 54 8.63 -16.03 -8.17
C ALA A 54 9.49 -14.77 -8.08
N ASN A 55 10.28 -14.47 -9.11
CA ASN A 55 11.10 -13.26 -9.16
C ASN A 55 10.24 -12.00 -9.25
N ALA A 56 9.17 -12.02 -10.07
CA ALA A 56 8.24 -10.90 -10.16
C ALA A 56 7.47 -10.65 -8.85
N GLN A 57 7.03 -11.71 -8.16
CA GLN A 57 6.38 -11.55 -6.85
C GLN A 57 7.34 -11.00 -5.79
N ASN A 58 8.59 -11.44 -5.79
CA ASN A 58 9.60 -10.93 -4.86
C ASN A 58 9.90 -9.44 -5.10
N GLU A 59 9.95 -9.01 -6.35
CA GLU A 59 10.13 -7.59 -6.73
C GLU A 59 8.94 -6.74 -6.24
N ILE A 60 7.69 -7.17 -6.52
CA ILE A 60 6.49 -6.47 -6.03
C ILE A 60 6.44 -6.42 -4.49
N SER A 61 6.81 -7.50 -3.78
CA SER A 61 6.86 -7.48 -2.32
C SER A 61 7.95 -6.55 -1.79
N MET A 62 9.13 -6.52 -2.41
CA MET A 62 10.22 -5.62 -2.02
C MET A 62 9.86 -4.15 -2.23
N ASP A 63 9.22 -3.84 -3.35
CA ASP A 63 8.71 -2.49 -3.63
C ASP A 63 7.64 -2.16 -2.58
N ALA A 64 6.59 -2.99 -2.43
CA ALA A 64 5.52 -2.73 -1.45
C ALA A 64 6.03 -2.59 0.00
N GLU A 65 7.07 -3.33 0.39
CA GLU A 65 7.75 -3.14 1.68
C GLU A 65 8.46 -1.79 1.76
N ALA A 66 9.12 -1.33 0.69
CA ALA A 66 9.74 -0.01 0.62
C ALA A 66 8.68 1.10 0.70
N GLU A 67 7.62 1.02 -0.10
CA GLU A 67 6.53 2.01 -0.07
C GLU A 67 5.81 2.06 1.29
N ALA A 68 5.61 0.91 1.94
CA ALA A 68 5.03 0.87 3.28
C ALA A 68 5.94 1.52 4.34
N ASN A 69 7.26 1.35 4.22
CA ASN A 69 8.22 2.03 5.09
C ASN A 69 8.21 3.55 4.85
N ASP A 70 8.19 3.98 3.59
CA ASP A 70 8.11 5.39 3.22
C ASP A 70 6.82 6.04 3.75
N LEU A 71 5.68 5.34 3.64
CA LEU A 71 4.42 5.77 4.23
C LEU A 71 4.51 5.87 5.76
N GLY A 72 5.08 4.86 6.42
CA GLY A 72 5.26 4.85 7.87
C GLY A 72 6.08 6.04 8.37
N ASP A 73 7.20 6.33 7.70
CA ASP A 73 8.07 7.47 7.99
C ASP A 73 7.38 8.80 7.70
N TRP A 74 6.56 8.87 6.63
CA TRP A 74 5.75 10.04 6.33
C TRP A 74 4.70 10.31 7.42
N ILE A 75 3.94 9.30 7.86
CA ILE A 75 2.95 9.43 8.96
C ILE A 75 3.67 9.92 10.23
N GLU A 76 4.83 9.35 10.56
CA GLU A 76 5.62 9.78 11.73
C GLU A 76 6.08 11.24 11.61
N SER A 77 6.48 11.68 10.42
CA SER A 77 6.82 13.07 10.16
C SER A 77 5.62 14.01 10.34
N GLN A 78 4.44 13.63 9.86
CA GLN A 78 3.23 14.46 9.99
C GLN A 78 2.72 14.52 11.43
N GLU A 79 2.76 13.42 12.19
CA GLU A 79 2.46 13.45 13.62
C GLU A 79 3.41 14.37 14.41
N GLN A 80 4.70 14.36 14.07
CA GLN A 80 5.68 15.28 14.67
C GLN A 80 5.40 16.73 14.30
N MET A 81 4.97 16.99 13.07
CA MET A 81 4.61 18.32 12.60
C MET A 81 3.36 18.85 13.32
N ALA A 82 2.30 18.04 13.42
CA ALA A 82 1.10 18.37 14.20
C ALA A 82 1.44 18.63 15.68
N ALA A 83 2.32 17.81 16.26
CA ALA A 83 2.81 18.02 17.61
C ALA A 83 3.57 19.35 17.75
N LEU A 84 4.47 19.70 16.82
CA LEU A 84 5.18 20.98 16.84
C LEU A 84 4.21 22.17 16.76
N LEU A 85 3.23 22.11 15.85
CA LEU A 85 2.18 23.11 15.72
C LEU A 85 1.39 23.28 17.02
N SER A 86 1.00 22.18 17.68
CA SER A 86 0.24 22.21 18.93
C SER A 86 0.96 22.94 20.07
N THR A 87 2.30 23.03 20.01
CA THR A 87 3.09 23.74 21.02
C THR A 87 3.12 25.26 20.83
N ASN A 88 2.55 25.78 19.73
CA ASN A 88 2.55 27.20 19.43
C ASN A 88 1.71 27.96 20.47
N GLU A 89 2.34 28.92 21.16
CA GLU A 89 1.71 29.68 22.26
C GLU A 89 0.47 30.49 21.81
N VAL A 90 0.41 30.86 20.52
CA VAL A 90 -0.72 31.60 19.96
C VAL A 90 -2.00 30.77 19.98
N LEU A 91 -1.91 29.45 19.86
CA LEU A 91 -3.08 28.56 19.87
C LEU A 91 -3.76 28.47 21.24
N HIS A 92 -3.08 28.88 22.31
CA HIS A 92 -3.60 28.88 23.67
C HIS A 92 -3.98 30.29 24.14
N ASP A 93 -3.07 31.26 24.01
CA ASP A 93 -3.23 32.60 24.59
C ASP A 93 -3.55 33.68 23.55
N GLY A 94 -3.53 33.33 22.27
CA GLY A 94 -3.76 34.25 21.16
C GLY A 94 -5.21 34.71 21.06
N SER A 95 -5.42 35.88 20.47
CA SER A 95 -6.74 36.26 20.00
C SER A 95 -7.16 35.42 18.78
N GLU A 96 -8.46 35.28 18.54
CA GLU A 96 -9.02 34.63 17.33
C GLU A 96 -8.31 35.06 16.03
N ILE A 97 -8.01 36.36 15.89
CA ILE A 97 -7.31 36.90 14.73
C ILE A 97 -5.86 36.40 14.64
N GLU A 98 -5.16 36.28 15.77
CA GLU A 98 -3.79 35.79 15.83
C GLU A 98 -3.74 34.28 15.53
N ILE A 99 -4.66 33.49 16.12
CA ILE A 99 -4.78 32.05 15.86
C ILE A 99 -4.99 31.80 14.38
N GLU A 100 -6.00 32.44 13.76
CA GLU A 100 -6.26 32.23 12.34
C GLU A 100 -5.12 32.71 11.43
N GLN A 101 -4.37 33.74 11.83
CA GLN A 101 -3.19 34.17 11.07
C GLN A 101 -2.08 33.13 11.17
N THR A 102 -1.80 32.64 12.38
CA THR A 102 -0.83 31.56 12.60
C THR A 102 -1.20 30.32 11.79
N LEU A 103 -2.44 29.84 11.83
CA LEU A 103 -2.84 28.67 11.05
C LEU A 103 -2.66 28.87 9.54
N ARG A 104 -2.94 30.08 9.01
CA ARG A 104 -2.75 30.40 7.60
C ARG A 104 -1.27 30.49 7.22
N ASP A 105 -0.46 31.13 8.06
CA ASP A 105 0.99 31.25 7.83
C ASP A 105 1.66 29.87 7.84
N GLU A 106 1.29 29.01 8.80
CA GLU A 106 1.79 27.62 8.90
C GLU A 106 1.36 26.80 7.69
N ARG A 107 0.08 26.88 7.27
CA ARG A 107 -0.39 26.20 6.05
C ARG A 107 0.31 26.71 4.80
N ASP A 108 0.62 28.00 4.71
CA ASP A 108 1.31 28.57 3.53
C ASP A 108 2.82 28.23 3.53
N GLU A 109 3.42 27.93 4.69
CA GLU A 109 4.80 27.43 4.82
C GLU A 109 4.90 25.93 4.53
N MET A 110 3.86 25.17 4.86
CA MET A 110 3.66 23.80 4.42
C MET A 110 3.30 23.84 2.93
N GLU A 111 4.03 23.14 2.07
CA GLU A 111 3.78 23.13 0.61
C GLU A 111 2.38 22.57 0.26
N ASP A 112 2.07 22.42 -1.04
CA ASP A 112 0.74 22.05 -1.59
C ASP A 112 0.14 20.70 -1.11
N ALA A 113 0.75 20.02 -0.13
CA ALA A 113 0.26 18.76 0.43
C ALA A 113 -0.81 18.95 1.52
N VAL A 114 -0.80 20.06 2.27
CA VAL A 114 -1.77 20.27 3.36
C VAL A 114 -3.08 20.81 2.82
N HIS A 115 -4.16 20.07 3.00
CA HIS A 115 -5.50 20.49 2.61
C HIS A 115 -6.01 21.61 3.51
N ALA A 116 -5.95 21.41 4.84
CA ALA A 116 -6.35 22.41 5.82
C ALA A 116 -5.69 22.16 7.19
N ILE A 117 -5.75 23.19 8.04
CA ILE A 117 -5.38 23.11 9.45
C ILE A 117 -6.57 23.59 10.25
N HIS A 118 -6.96 22.81 11.26
CA HIS A 118 -8.05 23.07 12.18
C HIS A 118 -7.52 23.19 13.60
N HIS A 119 -8.03 24.15 14.35
CA HIS A 119 -7.99 24.20 15.80
C HIS A 119 -9.36 23.76 16.31
N VAL A 120 -9.36 22.70 17.11
CA VAL A 120 -10.55 21.99 17.56
C VAL A 120 -10.69 22.19 19.07
N ASP A 121 -11.87 22.62 19.51
CA ASP A 121 -12.26 22.60 20.92
C ASP A 121 -12.76 21.19 21.26
N LEU A 122 -11.97 20.46 22.05
CA LEU A 122 -12.27 19.08 22.47
C LEU A 122 -13.28 19.01 23.62
N THR A 123 -13.72 20.14 24.17
CA THR A 123 -14.80 20.18 25.17
C THR A 123 -16.17 20.18 24.49
N THR A 124 -16.24 20.79 23.30
CA THR A 124 -17.47 20.89 22.50
C THR A 124 -17.42 20.08 21.22
N ASP A 125 -16.29 19.42 20.94
CA ASP A 125 -15.98 18.66 19.73
C ASP A 125 -16.10 19.48 18.44
N ARG A 126 -15.80 20.78 18.49
CA ARG A 126 -16.02 21.68 17.35
C ARG A 126 -14.75 22.26 16.76
N ILE A 127 -14.74 22.40 15.45
CA ILE A 127 -13.74 23.20 14.73
C ILE A 127 -13.99 24.68 15.05
N VAL A 128 -13.09 25.32 15.78
CA VAL A 128 -13.24 26.72 16.24
C VAL A 128 -12.47 27.71 15.37
N HIS A 129 -11.26 27.36 14.92
CA HIS A 129 -10.48 28.16 13.98
C HIS A 129 -9.91 27.27 12.90
N THR A 130 -9.87 27.73 11.65
CA THR A 130 -9.40 26.90 10.55
C THR A 130 -8.98 27.71 9.32
N THR A 131 -8.10 27.12 8.52
CA THR A 131 -7.74 27.62 7.19
C THR A 131 -8.78 27.33 6.11
N ASP A 132 -9.72 26.40 6.33
CA ASP A 132 -10.91 26.20 5.50
C ASP A 132 -12.17 26.73 6.21
N GLN A 133 -12.69 27.85 5.72
CA GLN A 133 -13.88 28.49 6.33
C GLN A 133 -15.18 27.71 6.10
N SER A 134 -15.19 26.69 5.22
CA SER A 134 -16.41 25.96 4.88
C SER A 134 -16.89 25.03 6.01
N VAL A 135 -15.99 24.62 6.90
CA VAL A 135 -16.21 23.62 7.96
C VAL A 135 -16.21 24.21 9.39
N VAL A 136 -16.20 25.53 9.52
CA VAL A 136 -16.18 26.21 10.83
C VAL A 136 -17.42 25.84 11.63
N GLY A 137 -17.20 25.34 12.85
CA GLY A 137 -18.24 24.98 13.81
C GLY A 137 -18.82 23.58 13.63
N ASP A 138 -18.34 22.80 12.66
CA ASP A 138 -18.69 21.40 12.49
C ASP A 138 -18.21 20.56 13.68
N ASP A 139 -18.96 19.50 13.97
CA ASP A 139 -18.74 18.61 15.11
C ASP A 139 -17.90 17.41 14.67
N ILE A 140 -16.66 17.30 15.16
CA ILE A 140 -15.72 16.25 14.76
C ILE A 140 -16.12 14.86 15.28
N SER A 141 -16.98 14.78 16.31
CA SER A 141 -17.50 13.51 16.79
C SER A 141 -18.59 12.92 15.88
N GLU A 142 -19.21 13.76 15.05
CA GLU A 142 -20.22 13.32 14.07
C GLU A 142 -19.61 12.86 12.74
N ILE A 143 -18.32 13.14 12.51
CA ILE A 143 -17.59 12.75 11.27
C ILE A 143 -17.29 11.25 11.24
N GLY A 144 -17.19 10.60 12.41
CA GLY A 144 -16.84 9.18 12.52
C GLY A 144 -15.35 8.94 12.37
N LEU A 145 -14.52 9.73 13.06
CA LEU A 145 -13.06 9.59 13.00
C LEU A 145 -12.61 8.30 13.70
N GLU A 146 -11.86 7.47 12.99
CA GLU A 146 -11.13 6.33 13.55
C GLU A 146 -9.69 6.76 13.79
N LEU A 147 -9.19 6.61 15.02
CA LEU A 147 -7.93 7.14 15.50
C LEU A 147 -6.93 6.04 15.78
N HIS A 148 -5.68 6.31 15.41
CA HIS A 148 -4.56 5.40 15.61
C HIS A 148 -3.58 5.97 16.63
N THR A 149 -3.27 5.20 17.66
CA THR A 149 -2.21 5.52 18.63
C THR A 149 -1.06 4.55 18.53
N ARG A 150 0.16 5.10 18.46
CA ARG A 150 1.40 4.33 18.64
C ARG A 150 1.73 4.29 20.12
N THR A 151 1.57 3.13 20.75
CA THR A 151 2.07 2.94 22.12
C THR A 151 3.58 2.75 22.07
N SER A 152 4.34 3.83 22.27
CA SER A 152 5.79 3.71 22.47
C SER A 152 6.06 3.13 23.86
N ASN A 153 6.95 2.14 23.94
CA ASN A 153 7.29 1.42 25.18
C ASN A 153 7.77 2.33 26.34
N SER A 154 8.09 3.60 26.07
CA SER A 154 8.43 4.60 27.08
C SER A 154 7.24 5.10 27.91
N ASP A 155 6.00 4.81 27.50
CA ASP A 155 4.77 5.30 28.14
C ASP A 155 4.00 4.21 28.91
N ALA A 156 4.63 3.06 29.18
CA ALA A 156 4.16 2.03 30.12
C ALA A 156 4.26 2.50 31.59
N GLY A 157 3.90 3.75 31.83
CA GLY A 157 4.00 4.48 33.07
C GLY A 157 2.80 4.34 33.99
N HIS A 158 1.64 3.83 33.58
CA HIS A 158 0.51 3.65 34.52
C HIS A 158 -0.41 2.46 34.20
N GLY A 159 -0.29 1.38 34.98
CA GLY A 159 -1.49 0.77 35.56
C GLY A 159 -2.00 -0.59 35.08
N PHE A 160 -1.40 -1.26 34.09
CA PHE A 160 -1.84 -2.61 33.70
C PHE A 160 -0.72 -3.65 33.78
N GLU A 161 -0.89 -4.64 34.66
CA GLU A 161 -0.05 -5.84 34.72
C GLU A 161 -0.42 -6.73 33.52
N TYR A 162 0.45 -6.81 32.51
CA TYR A 162 0.29 -7.71 31.38
C TYR A 162 1.46 -8.70 31.26
N THR A 163 1.10 -9.97 31.06
CA THR A 163 1.97 -11.12 30.84
C THR A 163 1.91 -11.50 29.37
N GLY A 164 2.78 -10.91 28.56
CA GLY A 164 2.89 -11.20 27.13
C GLY A 164 4.05 -10.42 26.55
N VAL A 165 4.89 -11.09 25.77
CA VAL A 165 6.01 -10.46 25.06
C VAL A 165 5.40 -9.76 23.84
N SER A 166 5.30 -8.43 23.87
CA SER A 166 4.88 -7.65 22.70
C SER A 166 6.06 -7.44 21.75
N SER A 167 5.78 -7.59 20.46
CA SER A 167 6.60 -7.07 19.37
C SER A 167 6.71 -5.55 19.47
N GLU A 168 7.79 -5.00 18.94
CA GLU A 168 8.05 -3.57 18.91
C GLU A 168 6.93 -2.86 18.08
N ASP A 169 6.31 -1.81 18.64
CA ASP A 169 5.24 -0.97 18.07
C ASP A 169 3.86 -1.61 17.80
N ASP A 170 3.05 -1.79 18.84
CA ASP A 170 1.60 -2.05 18.68
C ASP A 170 0.86 -0.74 18.33
N ILE A 171 0.32 -0.64 17.11
CA ILE A 171 -0.65 0.38 16.71
C ILE A 171 -2.04 -0.06 17.21
N ARG A 172 -2.77 0.83 17.86
CA ARG A 172 -4.16 0.60 18.27
C ARG A 172 -5.08 1.59 17.60
N GLU A 173 -6.16 1.06 17.06
CA GLU A 173 -7.25 1.80 16.44
C GLU A 173 -8.42 1.94 17.43
N PHE A 174 -9.07 3.10 17.43
CA PHE A 174 -10.27 3.38 18.23
C PHE A 174 -11.10 4.51 17.63
N GLU A 175 -12.43 4.39 17.72
CA GLU A 175 -13.35 5.45 17.32
C GLU A 175 -13.24 6.67 18.25
N TYR A 176 -13.19 7.87 17.67
CA TYR A 176 -13.26 9.12 18.41
C TYR A 176 -14.67 9.33 18.97
N THR A 177 -14.77 9.47 20.29
CA THR A 177 -16.07 9.60 20.99
C THR A 177 -16.18 10.88 21.83
N GLY A 178 -15.39 11.91 21.51
CA GLY A 178 -15.41 13.21 22.17
C GLY A 178 -14.35 13.41 23.26
N SER A 179 -13.26 12.63 23.23
CA SER A 179 -12.11 12.85 24.10
C SER A 179 -10.84 12.30 23.48
N LEU A 180 -9.76 13.09 23.56
CA LEU A 180 -8.44 12.72 23.07
C LEU A 180 -7.47 12.53 24.25
N ASP A 181 -7.16 11.28 24.61
CA ASP A 181 -6.28 10.91 25.74
C ASP A 181 -4.93 10.36 25.24
N VAL A 182 -4.30 11.10 24.32
CA VAL A 182 -3.03 10.75 23.67
C VAL A 182 -2.26 12.02 23.30
N ASP A 183 -0.93 11.98 23.34
CA ASP A 183 -0.08 13.15 22.97
C ASP A 183 -0.18 13.51 21.49
N ARG A 184 -0.41 12.50 20.64
CA ARG A 184 -0.57 12.61 19.19
C ARG A 184 -1.28 11.38 18.65
N THR A 185 -1.97 11.55 17.53
CA THR A 185 -2.66 10.48 16.81
C THR A 185 -2.85 10.88 15.35
N TYR A 186 -3.23 9.93 14.52
CA TYR A 186 -3.68 10.16 13.16
C TYR A 186 -4.98 9.38 12.91
N THR A 187 -5.73 9.77 11.89
CA THR A 187 -7.00 9.13 11.54
C THR A 187 -6.81 8.09 10.44
N ASP A 188 -7.76 7.17 10.31
CA ASP A 188 -8.06 6.58 9.00
C ASP A 188 -8.58 7.64 8.03
N THR A 189 -8.77 7.24 6.78
CA THR A 189 -9.36 8.16 5.81
C THR A 189 -10.83 8.38 6.14
N PHE A 190 -11.27 9.64 6.10
CA PHE A 190 -12.65 10.01 6.39
C PHE A 190 -13.17 11.01 5.35
N GLU A 191 -14.49 11.05 5.18
CA GLU A 191 -15.13 12.04 4.30
C GLU A 191 -15.54 13.28 5.10
N HIS A 192 -15.09 14.46 4.66
CA HIS A 192 -15.51 15.73 5.24
C HIS A 192 -15.47 16.83 4.19
N GLY A 193 -16.48 17.72 4.17
CA GLY A 193 -16.56 18.79 3.16
C GLY A 193 -16.76 18.31 1.70
N GLY A 194 -16.90 17.00 1.47
CA GLY A 194 -16.91 16.39 0.13
C GLY A 194 -15.53 15.93 -0.35
N ASP A 195 -14.51 16.04 0.51
CA ASP A 195 -13.15 15.58 0.28
C ASP A 195 -12.84 14.36 1.16
N GLN A 196 -11.88 13.53 0.71
CA GLN A 196 -11.43 12.34 1.43
C GLN A 196 -10.08 12.66 2.08
N LEU A 197 -10.06 12.65 3.40
CA LEU A 197 -9.00 13.29 4.19
C LEU A 197 -8.38 12.32 5.19
N ILE A 198 -7.10 12.52 5.47
CA ILE A 198 -6.38 11.92 6.59
C ILE A 198 -5.96 13.04 7.53
N GLY A 199 -6.28 12.90 8.81
CA GLY A 199 -6.04 13.90 9.85
C GLY A 199 -4.94 13.49 10.81
N PHE A 200 -4.11 14.44 11.21
CA PHE A 200 -3.09 14.29 12.24
C PHE A 200 -3.44 15.22 13.39
N LEU A 201 -3.73 14.66 14.57
CA LEU A 201 -4.19 15.39 15.73
C LEU A 201 -3.14 15.41 16.83
N SER A 202 -2.94 16.56 17.45
CA SER A 202 -2.15 16.69 18.67
C SER A 202 -2.80 17.69 19.62
N PRO A 203 -3.04 17.33 20.90
CA PRO A 203 -3.59 18.25 21.89
C PRO A 203 -2.67 19.44 22.14
N VAL A 204 -3.26 20.61 22.32
CA VAL A 204 -2.54 21.82 22.74
C VAL A 204 -2.32 21.74 24.26
N GLU A 205 -1.10 21.40 24.67
CA GLU A 205 -0.76 21.22 26.08
C GLU A 205 -0.58 22.57 26.81
N ARG A 206 -1.66 23.12 27.40
CA ARG A 206 -1.65 24.05 28.56
C ARG A 206 -3.07 24.45 28.96
N GLY A 207 -3.25 24.80 30.24
CA GLY A 207 -4.52 25.35 30.75
C GLY A 207 -5.57 24.30 31.14
N ASP A 208 -6.79 24.77 31.41
CA ASP A 208 -7.97 23.92 31.66
C ASP A 208 -8.77 23.66 30.36
N GLU A 209 -8.39 24.32 29.27
CA GLU A 209 -9.06 24.27 27.96
C GLU A 209 -8.51 23.09 27.15
N GLN A 210 -9.38 22.12 26.88
CA GLN A 210 -9.04 20.96 26.06
C GLN A 210 -9.22 21.36 24.59
N SER A 211 -8.12 21.54 23.87
CA SER A 211 -8.13 21.79 22.42
C SER A 211 -7.04 21.00 21.72
N ALA A 212 -7.16 20.82 20.41
CA ALA A 212 -6.18 20.15 19.58
C ALA A 212 -5.94 20.91 18.27
N VAL A 213 -4.76 20.72 17.69
CA VAL A 213 -4.53 21.01 16.28
C VAL A 213 -4.77 19.74 15.49
N MET A 214 -5.51 19.86 14.40
CA MET A 214 -5.71 18.83 13.40
C MET A 214 -5.21 19.32 12.04
N VAL A 215 -4.20 18.65 11.50
CA VAL A 215 -3.68 18.92 10.15
C VAL A 215 -4.26 17.86 9.23
N VAL A 216 -4.94 18.27 8.16
CA VAL A 216 -5.58 17.33 7.21
C VAL A 216 -4.91 17.36 5.85
N PHE A 217 -4.79 16.19 5.23
CA PHE A 217 -4.21 15.93 3.92
C PHE A 217 -5.22 15.21 3.04
N SER A 218 -5.21 15.45 1.73
CA SER A 218 -6.03 14.69 0.79
C SER A 218 -5.49 13.26 0.64
N ALA A 219 -6.35 12.27 0.85
CA ALA A 219 -5.99 10.87 0.62
C ALA A 219 -5.68 10.59 -0.86
N THR A 220 -6.30 11.36 -1.77
CA THR A 220 -6.09 11.21 -3.22
C THR A 220 -4.73 11.78 -3.63
N GLU A 221 -4.38 12.99 -3.18
CA GLU A 221 -3.10 13.64 -3.50
C GLU A 221 -1.92 12.94 -2.82
N LEU A 222 -2.15 12.33 -1.65
CA LEU A 222 -1.12 11.55 -0.97
C LEU A 222 -0.67 10.34 -1.80
N SER A 223 -1.54 9.76 -2.62
CA SER A 223 -1.17 8.64 -3.48
C SER A 223 -0.19 9.03 -4.60
N ASP A 224 -0.25 10.28 -5.10
CA ASP A 224 0.69 10.80 -6.11
C ASP A 224 2.13 10.83 -5.57
N GLN A 225 2.29 10.94 -4.24
CA GLN A 225 3.59 10.93 -3.59
C GLN A 225 4.24 9.54 -3.58
N PHE A 226 3.45 8.48 -3.78
CA PHE A 226 3.86 7.07 -3.70
C PHE A 226 3.76 6.33 -5.05
N GLU A 227 3.64 7.05 -6.17
CA GLU A 227 3.65 6.43 -7.50
C GLU A 227 4.97 5.70 -7.77
N GLY A 228 4.87 4.38 -7.99
CA GLY A 228 6.01 3.52 -8.28
C GLY A 228 6.75 3.91 -9.55
N SER A 229 7.99 3.43 -9.67
CA SER A 229 8.89 3.76 -10.81
C SER A 229 8.48 3.14 -12.16
N VAL A 230 7.35 2.42 -12.22
CA VAL A 230 6.90 1.65 -13.38
C VAL A 230 5.74 2.37 -14.07
N GLU A 231 5.88 2.58 -15.38
CA GLU A 231 4.83 3.16 -16.22
C GLU A 231 3.56 2.27 -16.13
N ASP A 232 2.42 2.87 -15.79
CA ASP A 232 1.12 2.22 -15.52
C ASP A 232 1.01 1.41 -14.20
N SER A 233 1.89 1.61 -13.20
CA SER A 233 1.67 1.08 -11.84
C SER A 233 0.83 2.02 -10.97
N TYR A 234 0.09 1.47 -10.00
CA TYR A 234 -0.63 2.24 -8.99
C TYR A 234 -0.37 1.66 -7.59
N THR A 235 -0.43 2.52 -6.58
CA THR A 235 -0.28 2.15 -5.17
C THR A 235 -1.59 2.39 -4.44
N GLN A 236 -2.01 1.44 -3.60
CA GLN A 236 -3.19 1.57 -2.75
C GLN A 236 -2.85 1.16 -1.33
N VAL A 237 -3.33 1.94 -0.36
CA VAL A 237 -3.29 1.57 1.05
C VAL A 237 -4.66 1.05 1.43
N VAL A 238 -4.70 -0.11 2.07
CA VAL A 238 -5.93 -0.81 2.42
C VAL A 238 -5.90 -1.04 3.92
N ASP A 239 -6.96 -0.64 4.62
CA ASP A 239 -7.12 -1.13 5.97
C ASP A 239 -7.47 -2.62 5.91
N THR A 240 -6.69 -3.42 6.63
CA THR A 240 -6.80 -4.87 6.63
C THR A 240 -7.87 -5.38 7.60
N ALA A 241 -8.34 -4.55 8.53
CA ALA A 241 -9.41 -4.89 9.45
C ALA A 241 -10.77 -4.86 8.75
N ASP A 242 -11.09 -3.75 8.09
CA ASP A 242 -12.36 -3.54 7.40
C ASP A 242 -12.31 -3.87 5.90
N GLY A 243 -11.13 -3.80 5.31
CA GLY A 243 -10.90 -4.15 3.90
C GLY A 243 -11.23 -3.00 2.95
N ASP A 244 -11.34 -1.77 3.43
CA ASP A 244 -11.60 -0.59 2.63
C ASP A 244 -10.29 0.08 2.19
N VAL A 245 -10.32 0.72 1.02
CA VAL A 245 -9.16 1.45 0.47
C VAL A 245 -9.06 2.81 1.16
N MET A 246 -7.94 3.06 1.83
CA MET A 246 -7.68 4.32 2.54
C MET A 246 -7.01 5.35 1.63
N ILE A 247 -6.06 4.95 0.79
CA ILE A 247 -5.32 5.86 -0.11
C ILE A 247 -5.33 5.27 -1.52
N ALA A 248 -5.70 6.09 -2.51
CA ALA A 248 -5.67 5.75 -3.93
C ALA A 248 -5.68 7.02 -4.81
N GLY A 249 -5.13 6.95 -6.02
CA GLY A 249 -5.09 8.09 -6.97
C GLY A 249 -6.41 8.42 -7.66
N ASP A 250 -7.50 7.74 -7.28
CA ASP A 250 -8.83 7.99 -7.80
C ASP A 250 -9.82 8.10 -6.63
N ASP A 251 -10.52 9.24 -6.56
CA ASP A 251 -11.46 9.54 -5.50
C ASP A 251 -12.61 8.52 -5.41
N ALA A 252 -13.04 7.90 -6.51
CA ALA A 252 -14.12 6.92 -6.46
C ALA A 252 -13.68 5.58 -5.85
N THR A 253 -12.37 5.40 -5.68
CA THR A 253 -11.77 4.18 -5.13
C THR A 253 -11.49 4.30 -3.64
N VAL A 254 -11.17 5.49 -3.15
CA VAL A 254 -10.99 5.74 -1.70
C VAL A 254 -12.31 5.49 -0.96
N LEU A 255 -12.23 4.93 0.25
CA LEU A 255 -13.34 4.41 1.07
C LEU A 255 -14.23 3.34 0.40
N SER A 256 -13.81 2.79 -0.73
CA SER A 256 -14.49 1.66 -1.36
C SER A 256 -13.89 0.32 -0.88
N PRO A 257 -14.69 -0.76 -0.81
CA PRO A 257 -14.17 -2.07 -0.49
C PRO A 257 -13.09 -2.49 -1.48
N TYR A 258 -11.92 -2.85 -0.95
CA TYR A 258 -10.89 -3.50 -1.73
C TYR A 258 -11.47 -4.80 -2.31
N ARG A 259 -11.57 -4.86 -3.65
CA ARG A 259 -12.05 -5.99 -4.51
C ARG A 259 -13.45 -5.86 -5.15
N ASP A 260 -13.88 -4.68 -5.60
CA ASP A 260 -15.12 -4.60 -6.42
C ASP A 260 -14.95 -5.10 -7.88
N GLU A 261 -13.72 -5.35 -8.36
CA GLU A 261 -13.48 -5.72 -9.78
C GLU A 261 -12.66 -7.01 -10.05
N GLY A 262 -12.75 -8.02 -9.20
CA GLY A 262 -12.60 -9.44 -9.62
C GLY A 262 -11.32 -9.90 -10.36
N ARG A 263 -10.19 -9.19 -10.30
CA ARG A 263 -8.92 -9.62 -10.93
C ARG A 263 -7.60 -9.34 -10.18
N ASP A 264 -7.62 -8.83 -8.95
CA ASP A 264 -6.37 -8.39 -8.31
C ASP A 264 -5.87 -9.29 -7.16
N SER A 265 -4.58 -9.16 -6.88
CA SER A 265 -3.77 -9.98 -5.97
C SER A 265 -4.17 -9.83 -4.50
N GLU A 266 -3.67 -10.75 -3.65
CA GLU A 266 -3.79 -10.62 -2.19
C GLU A 266 -3.07 -9.37 -1.70
N VAL A 267 -3.60 -8.69 -0.67
CA VAL A 267 -2.94 -7.53 -0.04
C VAL A 267 -1.58 -8.00 0.48
N VAL A 268 -0.50 -7.33 0.07
CA VAL A 268 0.83 -7.61 0.60
C VAL A 268 0.90 -7.03 2.01
N HIS A 269 0.99 -7.89 3.02
CA HIS A 269 1.21 -7.44 4.39
C HIS A 269 2.68 -7.05 4.58
N ALA A 270 2.96 -5.75 4.55
CA ALA A 270 4.24 -5.21 4.99
C ALA A 270 4.17 -4.94 6.50
N THR A 271 4.67 -5.86 7.31
CA THR A 271 4.97 -5.58 8.73
C THR A 271 6.40 -5.10 8.83
N ARG A 272 6.62 -3.94 9.48
CA ARG A 272 7.96 -3.43 9.78
C ARG A 272 8.80 -4.53 10.43
N VAL A 273 9.85 -4.99 9.73
CA VAL A 273 10.82 -5.91 10.32
C VAL A 273 11.82 -5.03 11.08
N ALA A 274 11.74 -5.05 12.41
CA ALA A 274 12.76 -4.41 13.24
C ALA A 274 14.12 -5.05 12.98
N GLU A 275 15.12 -4.26 12.58
CA GLU A 275 16.55 -4.64 12.58
C GLU A 275 17.20 -4.47 13.95
#